data_AF-A0A418GJH9-F1
#
_entry.id   AF-A0A418GJH9-F1
#
_cell.length_a   1.000
_cell.length_b   1.000
_cell.length_c   1.000
_cell.angle_alpha   90.00
_cell.angle_beta   90.00
_cell.angle_gamma   90.00
#
_symmetry.space_group_name_H-M   'P 1'
#
loop_
_entity.id
_entity.type
_entity.pdbx_description
1 polymer ?
#
loop_
_entity_poly.entity_id
_entity_poly.type
_entity_poly.pdbx_seq_one_letter_code
_entity_poly.pdbx_strand_id
1 'polypeptide(L)' 'MIKLSNITKVFHQGTRTIQALNNVSLHVPAGQIYGVIGASGAGKSTLIR' A
#
# COMPACT_ATOMS: atom_id res chain seq x y z
N MET A 1 -10.88 -8.89 -10.00
CA MET A 1 -10.37 -7.55 -10.35
C MET A 1 -10.15 -6.79 -9.05
N ILE A 2 -8.98 -6.21 -8.85
CA ILE A 2 -8.66 -5.40 -7.65
C ILE A 2 -8.34 -3.98 -8.13
N LYS A 3 -8.94 -2.96 -7.50
CA LYS A 3 -8.70 -1.55 -7.82
C LYS A 3 -8.57 -0.74 -6.54
N LEU A 4 -7.43 -0.06 -6.40
CA LEU A 4 -7.13 0.92 -5.37
C LEU A 4 -7.00 2.27 -6.06
N SER A 5 -7.63 3.32 -5.51
CA SER A 5 -7.56 4.67 -6.05
C SER A 5 -7.24 5.64 -4.93
N ASN A 6 -6.13 6.37 -5.07
CA ASN A 6 -5.71 7.45 -4.18
C ASN A 6 -5.65 7.06 -2.69
N ILE A 7 -5.20 5.85 -2.39
CA ILE A 7 -5.18 5.32 -1.03
C ILE A 7 -4.01 5.92 -0.25
N THR A 8 -4.33 6.48 0.91
CA THR A 8 -3.37 6.96 1.90
C THR A 8 -3.61 6.22 3.21
N LYS A 9 -2.55 5.75 3.85
CA LYS A 9 -2.61 5.10 5.15
C LYS A 9 -1.54 5.67 6.05
N VAL A 10 -1.98 6.18 7.19
CA VAL A 10 -1.12 6.72 8.24
C VAL A 10 -1.31 5.87 9.50
N PHE A 11 -0.21 5.51 10.13
CA PHE A 11 -0.19 4.89 11.44
C PHE A 11 0.34 5.89 12.46
N HIS A 12 -0.30 5.94 13.62
CA HIS A 12 0.14 6.73 14.75
C HIS A 12 0.61 5.77 15.86
N GLN A 13 1.87 5.90 16.28
CA GLN A 13 2.47 5.12 17.37
C GLN A 13 3.06 6.09 18.38
N GLY A 14 2.31 6.37 19.44
CA GLY A 14 2.67 7.39 20.43
C GLY A 14 2.81 8.76 19.77
N THR A 15 4.00 9.35 19.89
CA THR A 15 4.33 10.65 19.26
C THR A 15 4.74 10.53 17.80
N ARG A 16 4.95 9.31 17.28
CA ARG A 16 5.43 9.09 15.92
C ARG A 16 4.27 8.90 14.96
N THR A 17 4.31 9.64 13.86
CA THR A 17 3.40 9.47 12.72
C THR A 17 4.16 8.84 11.55
N ILE A 18 3.63 7.73 11.03
CA ILE A 18 4.23 6.98 9.92
C ILE A 18 3.24 6.94 8.78
N GLN A 19 3.58 7.59 7.66
CA GLN A 19 2.80 7.51 6.44
C GLN A 19 3.22 6.24 5.67
N ALA A 20 2.44 5.18 5.82
CA ALA A 20 2.74 3.88 5.21
C ALA A 20 2.32 3.80 3.73
N LEU A 21 1.24 4.50 3.35
CA LEU A 21 0.85 4.69 1.96
C LEU A 21 0.55 6.17 1.72
N ASN A 22 0.98 6.71 0.59
CA ASN A 22 0.74 8.09 0.20
C ASN A 22 0.17 8.14 -1.22
N ASN A 23 -1.13 8.40 -1.33
CA ASN A 23 -1.82 8.58 -2.61
C ASN A 23 -1.57 7.45 -3.65
N VAL A 24 -1.62 6.19 -3.20
CA VAL A 24 -1.32 5.03 -4.02
C VAL A 24 -2.55 4.59 -4.82
N SER A 25 -2.38 4.41 -6.13
CA SER A 25 -3.40 3.84 -7.02
C SER A 25 -2.84 2.59 -7.70
N LEU A 26 -3.63 1.52 -7.73
CA LEU A 26 -3.27 0.24 -8.33
C LEU A 26 -4.48 -0.36 -9.01
N HIS A 27 -4.28 -0.96 -10.18
CA HIS A 27 -5.30 -1.75 -10.86
C HIS A 27 -4.73 -3.10 -11.25
N VAL A 28 -5.35 -4.17 -10.76
CA VAL A 28 -5.04 -5.56 -11.10
C VAL A 28 -6.24 -6.16 -11.82
N PRO A 29 -6.14 -6.39 -13.14
CA PRO A 29 -7.23 -7.00 -13.89
C PRO A 29 -7.47 -8.47 -13.47
N ALA A 30 -8.62 -9.02 -13.83
CA ALA A 30 -9.01 -10.38 -13.42
C ALA A 30 -8.19 -11.46 -14.15
N GLY A 31 -7.57 -12.37 -13.41
CA GLY A 31 -6.73 -13.45 -13.96
C GLY A 31 -5.24 -13.12 -14.08
N GLN A 32 -4.77 -12.02 -13.49
CA GLN A 32 -3.37 -11.59 -13.56
C GLN A 32 -2.72 -11.74 -12.19
N ILE A 33 -1.43 -12.05 -12.19
CA ILE A 33 -0.60 -12.20 -10.99
C ILE A 33 0.43 -11.07 -10.99
N TYR A 34 0.51 -10.35 -9.87
CA TYR A 34 1.46 -9.25 -9.66
C TYR A 34 2.27 -9.49 -8.39
N GLY A 35 3.55 -9.10 -8.42
CA GLY A 35 4.43 -9.08 -7.25
C GLY A 35 4.61 -7.66 -6.72
N VAL A 36 4.59 -7.49 -5.39
CA VAL A 36 4.91 -6.22 -4.72
C VAL A 36 6.31 -6.32 -4.11
N ILE A 37 7.26 -5.56 -4.64
CA ILE A 37 8.67 -5.56 -4.22
C ILE A 37 9.12 -4.17 -3.74
N GLY A 38 10.20 -4.13 -2.97
CA GLY A 38 10.76 -2.88 -2.43
C GLY A 38 11.40 -3.07 -1.06
N ALA A 39 12.15 -2.05 -0.59
CA ALA A 39 12.88 -2.08 0.67
C ALA A 39 12.00 -2.37 1.90
N SER A 40 12.61 -2.84 3.00
CA SER A 40 11.89 -3.00 4.27
C SER A 40 11.29 -1.65 4.72
N GLY A 41 10.05 -1.67 5.19
CA GLY A 41 9.34 -0.44 5.58
C GLY A 41 8.67 0.34 4.44
N ALA A 42 8.83 -0.04 3.17
CA ALA A 42 8.24 0.67 2.02
C ALA A 42 6.69 0.57 1.88
N GLY A 43 5.97 0.09 2.90
CA GLY A 43 4.50 0.00 2.86
C GLY A 43 3.91 -1.23 2.16
N LYS A 44 4.72 -2.19 1.70
CA LYS A 44 4.26 -3.39 0.96
C LYS A 44 3.20 -4.21 1.72
N SER A 45 3.46 -4.55 2.98
CA SER A 45 2.50 -5.31 3.81
C SER A 45 1.24 -4.50 4.13
N THR A 46 1.36 -3.16 4.13
CA THR A 46 0.21 -2.24 4.26
C THR A 46 -0.60 -2.16 2.97
N LEU A 47 0.03 -2.30 1.80
CA LEU A 47 -0.67 -2.32 0.51
C LEU A 47 -1.50 -3.59 0.30
N ILE A 48 -1.07 -4.71 0.87
CA ILE A 48 -1.70 -6.04 0.70
C ILE A 48 -2.80 -6.32 1.74
N ARG A 49 -2.82 -5.59 2.86
CA ARG A 49 -3.81 -5.74 3.94
C ARG A 49 -4.87 -4.67 3.86
#